data_AF-A0A1F5EJP1-F1
#
_entry.id   AF-A0A1F5EJP1-F1
#
_cell.length_a   1.000
_cell.length_b   1.000
_cell.length_c   1.000
_cell.angle_alpha   90.00
_cell.angle_beta   90.00
_cell.angle_gamma   90.00
#
_symmetry.space_group_name_H-M   'P 1'
#
loop_
_entity.id
_entity.type
_entity.pdbx_description
1 polymer ?
#
loop_
_entity_poly.entity_id
_entity_poly.type
_entity_poly.pdbx_seq_one_letter_code
_entity_poly.pdbx_strand_id
1 'polypeptide(L)'
;MKPNFGDLNEEELIKILNQGNMSQDEFAELIAAMQAKGLNGSIMSVEDPDSEEGKTAQEYIDYHQKLPKTYPEISEKEISWAKKTLFSEQDSIENKKKAIIILAHTGRLDVYKALEKYEKKPDPELKIWINMAIQECQTFLKSNLTDRPIIDVGKISKVGRNDLCPCGSGKKYKHCCSK
;
A
#
# COMPACT_ATOMS: atom_id res chain seq x y z
N MET A 1 20.15 -2.82 -27.54
CA MET A 1 20.50 -1.68 -26.68
C MET A 1 19.59 -1.75 -25.47
N LYS A 2 20.14 -1.84 -24.25
CA LYS A 2 19.31 -1.72 -23.04
C LYS A 2 18.77 -0.27 -22.98
N PRO A 3 17.47 -0.04 -22.75
CA PRO A 3 16.96 1.30 -22.59
C PRO A 3 17.60 1.94 -21.34
N ASN A 4 18.06 3.19 -21.47
CA ASN A 4 18.48 3.98 -20.32
C ASN A 4 17.22 4.54 -19.65
N PHE A 5 16.87 4.05 -18.45
CA PHE A 5 15.65 4.49 -17.76
C PHE A 5 15.64 5.99 -17.43
N GLY A 6 16.82 6.63 -17.32
CA GLY A 6 16.91 8.07 -17.04
C GLY A 6 16.24 8.95 -18.11
N ASP A 7 16.24 8.50 -19.37
CA ASP A 7 15.75 9.25 -20.52
C ASP A 7 14.22 9.15 -20.70
N LEU A 8 13.57 8.23 -19.99
CA LEU A 8 12.14 7.96 -20.12
C LEU A 8 11.29 8.95 -19.31
N ASN A 9 10.04 9.18 -19.68
CA ASN A 9 9.09 9.93 -18.86
C ASN A 9 8.43 9.03 -17.79
N GLU A 10 7.64 9.63 -16.89
CA GLU A 10 6.99 8.90 -15.79
C GLU A 10 6.03 7.80 -16.28
N GLU A 11 5.25 8.08 -17.33
CA GLU A 11 4.30 7.12 -17.90
C GLU A 11 5.01 5.90 -18.50
N GLU A 12 6.15 6.12 -19.16
CA GLU A 12 6.99 5.06 -19.72
C GLU A 12 7.59 4.18 -18.62
N LEU A 13 8.10 4.78 -17.54
CA LEU A 13 8.65 4.05 -16.39
C LEU A 13 7.57 3.21 -15.70
N ILE A 14 6.38 3.78 -15.47
CA ILE A 14 5.23 3.06 -14.88
C ILE A 14 4.80 1.90 -15.77
N LYS A 15 4.79 2.10 -17.09
CA LYS A 15 4.47 1.04 -18.05
C LYS A 15 5.47 -0.11 -18.00
N ILE A 16 6.78 0.19 -17.86
CA ILE A 16 7.83 -0.82 -17.72
C ILE A 16 7.68 -1.58 -16.40
N LEU A 17 7.44 -0.87 -15.30
CA LEU A 17 7.17 -1.47 -13.99
C LEU A 17 6.03 -2.49 -14.07
N ASN A 18 4.92 -2.12 -14.70
CA ASN A 18 3.73 -2.98 -14.84
C ASN A 18 3.96 -4.22 -15.73
N GLN A 19 4.97 -4.23 -16.60
CA GLN A 19 5.29 -5.42 -17.41
C GLN A 19 5.99 -6.52 -16.58
N GLY A 20 6.66 -6.16 -15.49
CA GLY A 20 7.23 -7.11 -14.52
C GLY A 20 8.35 -8.02 -15.02
N ASN A 21 8.80 -7.89 -16.27
CA ASN A 21 9.82 -8.75 -16.86
C ASN A 21 11.19 -8.07 -16.88
N MET A 22 11.87 -8.07 -15.73
CA MET A 22 13.20 -7.46 -15.58
C MET A 22 14.04 -8.20 -14.54
N SER A 23 15.36 -8.12 -14.69
CA SER A 23 16.31 -8.61 -13.69
C SER A 23 16.30 -7.75 -12.43
N GLN A 24 16.91 -8.24 -11.35
CA GLN A 24 17.03 -7.49 -10.09
C GLN A 24 17.80 -6.17 -10.28
N ASP A 25 18.86 -6.18 -11.10
CA ASP A 25 19.66 -4.99 -11.39
C ASP A 25 18.84 -3.97 -12.19
N GLU A 26 18.12 -4.42 -13.23
CA GLU A 26 17.23 -3.55 -14.02
C GLU A 26 16.10 -2.96 -13.18
N PHE A 27 15.56 -3.73 -12.24
CA PHE A 27 14.57 -3.23 -11.29
C PHE A 27 15.17 -2.14 -10.40
N ALA A 28 16.37 -2.33 -9.86
CA ALA A 28 17.04 -1.31 -9.04
C ALA A 28 17.32 -0.02 -9.84
N GLU A 29 17.76 -0.13 -11.09
CA GLU A 29 17.97 1.01 -11.99
C GLU A 29 16.65 1.74 -12.30
N LEU A 30 15.56 1.01 -12.52
CA LEU A 30 14.22 1.57 -12.74
C LEU A 30 13.75 2.37 -11.53
N ILE A 31 13.89 1.83 -10.32
CA ILE A 31 13.54 2.52 -9.07
C ILE A 31 14.33 3.81 -8.91
N ALA A 32 15.65 3.77 -9.16
CA ALA A 32 16.49 4.95 -9.10
C ALA A 32 16.04 6.03 -10.10
N ALA A 33 15.67 5.63 -11.32
CA ALA A 33 15.16 6.56 -12.34
C ALA A 33 13.80 7.18 -11.96
N MET A 34 12.90 6.38 -11.37
CA MET A 34 11.62 6.88 -10.86
C MET A 34 11.83 7.87 -9.70
N GLN A 35 12.69 7.55 -8.73
CA GLN A 35 13.02 8.47 -7.63
C GLN A 35 13.66 9.76 -8.14
N ALA A 36 14.58 9.69 -9.12
CA ALA A 36 15.20 10.87 -9.70
C ALA A 36 14.20 11.82 -10.38
N LYS A 37 13.00 11.32 -10.75
CA LYS A 37 11.89 12.10 -11.30
C LYS A 37 10.89 12.58 -10.24
N GLY A 38 11.15 12.30 -8.96
CA GLY A 38 10.31 12.75 -7.86
C GLY A 38 9.16 11.81 -7.53
N LEU A 39 9.13 10.60 -8.09
CA LEU A 39 8.08 9.63 -7.75
C LEU A 39 8.27 9.13 -6.32
N ASN A 40 7.15 9.12 -5.59
CA ASN A 40 7.03 8.70 -4.21
C ASN A 40 5.96 7.64 -4.09
N GLY A 41 6.23 6.57 -3.35
CA GLY A 41 5.23 5.54 -3.10
C GLY A 41 5.83 4.22 -2.68
N SER A 42 5.01 3.17 -2.67
CA SER A 42 5.45 1.82 -2.35
C SER A 42 5.13 0.89 -3.51
N ILE A 43 6.07 0.00 -3.85
CA ILE A 43 5.89 -1.05 -4.84
C ILE A 43 5.79 -2.38 -4.11
N MET A 44 4.65 -3.05 -4.28
CA MET A 44 4.34 -4.31 -3.65
C MET A 44 4.33 -5.43 -4.69
N SER A 45 5.30 -6.35 -4.62
CA SER A 45 5.28 -7.55 -5.46
C SER A 45 4.37 -8.61 -4.84
N VAL A 46 3.39 -9.10 -5.60
CA VAL A 46 2.51 -10.19 -5.17
C VAL A 46 3.07 -11.52 -5.69
N GLU A 47 3.42 -12.44 -4.78
CA GLU A 47 3.99 -13.75 -5.16
C GLU A 47 3.00 -14.67 -5.88
N ASP A 48 1.78 -14.72 -5.35
CA ASP A 48 0.69 -15.57 -5.84
C ASP A 48 -0.54 -14.68 -6.05
N PRO A 49 -0.73 -14.11 -7.24
CA PRO A 49 -1.87 -13.24 -7.55
C PRO A 49 -3.23 -13.95 -7.37
N ASP A 50 -3.27 -15.28 -7.47
CA ASP A 50 -4.48 -16.07 -7.35
C ASP A 50 -4.85 -16.42 -5.90
N SER A 51 -3.91 -16.22 -4.95
CA SER A 51 -4.17 -16.33 -3.52
C SER A 51 -5.20 -15.30 -3.04
N GLU A 52 -5.80 -15.56 -1.87
CA GLU A 52 -6.73 -14.61 -1.24
C GLU A 52 -6.02 -13.29 -0.89
N GLU A 53 -4.76 -13.41 -0.45
CA GLU A 53 -3.91 -12.27 -0.14
C GLU A 53 -3.54 -11.47 -1.39
N GLY A 54 -3.19 -12.16 -2.48
CA GLY A 54 -2.86 -11.53 -3.75
C GLY A 54 -4.05 -10.81 -4.37
N LYS A 55 -5.25 -11.40 -4.33
CA LYS A 55 -6.48 -10.74 -4.80
C LYS A 55 -6.83 -9.51 -3.99
N THR A 56 -6.67 -9.57 -2.67
CA THR A 56 -6.96 -8.43 -1.79
C THR A 56 -5.93 -7.30 -1.97
N ALA A 57 -4.66 -7.66 -2.18
CA ALA A 57 -3.61 -6.70 -2.51
C ALA A 57 -3.86 -6.02 -3.86
N GLN A 58 -4.23 -6.79 -4.88
CA GLN A 58 -4.60 -6.25 -6.19
C GLN A 58 -5.81 -5.32 -6.08
N GLU A 59 -6.81 -5.68 -5.27
CA GLU A 59 -7.97 -4.82 -5.02
C GLU A 59 -7.57 -3.46 -4.40
N TYR A 60 -6.66 -3.46 -3.43
CA TYR A 60 -6.11 -2.22 -2.85
C TYR A 60 -5.45 -1.35 -3.93
N ILE A 61 -4.59 -1.95 -4.77
CA ILE A 61 -3.88 -1.26 -5.85
C ILE A 61 -4.88 -0.66 -6.84
N ASP A 62 -5.84 -1.45 -7.32
CA ASP A 62 -6.81 -1.04 -8.32
C ASP A 62 -7.78 0.02 -7.79
N TYR A 63 -8.00 0.09 -6.47
CA TYR A 63 -8.87 1.09 -5.86
C TYR A 63 -8.41 2.53 -6.11
N HIS A 64 -7.11 2.75 -6.30
CA HIS A 64 -6.56 4.08 -6.62
C HIS A 64 -7.15 4.64 -7.92
N GLN A 65 -7.53 3.78 -8.87
CA GLN A 65 -8.15 4.20 -10.12
C GLN A 65 -9.57 4.79 -9.92
N LYS A 66 -10.20 4.51 -8.78
CA LYS A 66 -11.52 5.06 -8.42
C LYS A 66 -11.44 6.47 -7.82
N LEU A 67 -10.24 6.93 -7.46
CA LEU A 67 -10.05 8.22 -6.81
C LEU A 67 -9.93 9.34 -7.86
N PRO A 68 -10.38 10.56 -7.52
CA PRO A 68 -10.28 11.68 -8.44
C PRO A 68 -8.80 11.99 -8.74
N LYS A 69 -8.49 12.48 -9.95
CA LYS A 69 -7.12 12.85 -10.33
C LYS A 69 -6.49 13.93 -9.44
N THR A 70 -7.32 14.69 -8.70
CA THR A 70 -6.91 15.71 -7.73
C THR A 70 -6.46 15.14 -6.37
N TYR A 71 -6.43 13.81 -6.24
CA TYR A 71 -6.22 13.09 -4.98
C TYR A 71 -4.83 13.23 -4.29
N PRO A 72 -3.79 13.90 -4.84
CA PRO A 72 -2.69 14.32 -3.97
C PRO A 72 -3.09 15.43 -2.98
N GLU A 73 -4.13 16.22 -3.27
CA GLU A 73 -4.58 17.36 -2.44
C GLU A 73 -5.66 16.93 -1.44
N ILE A 74 -5.28 16.14 -0.45
CA ILE A 74 -6.22 15.66 0.57
C ILE A 74 -6.47 16.74 1.62
N SER A 75 -7.71 17.21 1.72
CA SER A 75 -8.10 18.26 2.68
C SER A 75 -8.20 17.74 4.12
N GLU A 76 -8.05 18.63 5.12
CA GLU A 76 -8.29 18.29 6.54
C GLU A 76 -9.70 17.71 6.78
N LYS A 77 -10.70 18.14 5.99
CA LYS A 77 -12.07 17.63 6.08
C LYS A 77 -12.13 16.16 5.67
N GLU A 78 -11.43 15.78 4.61
CA GLU A 78 -11.36 14.40 4.13
C GLU A 78 -10.60 13.50 5.11
N ILE A 79 -9.48 14.00 5.67
CA ILE A 79 -8.73 13.28 6.71
C ILE A 79 -9.62 13.06 7.94
N SER A 80 -10.35 14.09 8.37
CA SER A 80 -11.25 14.01 9.52
C SER A 80 -12.39 13.02 9.29
N TRP A 81 -13.02 13.06 8.11
CA TRP A 81 -14.03 12.09 7.70
C TRP A 81 -13.45 10.67 7.70
N ALA A 82 -12.30 10.45 7.07
CA ALA A 82 -11.70 9.14 6.93
C ALA A 82 -11.33 8.53 8.30
N LYS A 83 -10.75 9.33 9.22
CA LYS A 83 -10.49 8.89 10.59
C LYS A 83 -11.77 8.49 11.32
N LYS A 84 -12.86 9.26 11.17
CA LYS A 84 -14.14 8.93 11.81
C LYS A 84 -14.72 7.63 11.25
N THR A 85 -14.75 7.49 9.93
CA THR A 85 -15.26 6.31 9.23
C THR A 85 -14.48 5.05 9.56
N LEU A 86 -13.15 5.13 9.65
CA LEU A 86 -12.30 3.97 9.94
C LEU A 86 -12.64 3.28 11.27
N PHE A 87 -13.03 4.04 12.29
CA PHE A 87 -13.35 3.50 13.63
C PHE A 87 -14.86 3.30 13.87
N SER A 88 -15.70 3.53 12.87
CA SER A 88 -17.15 3.36 12.98
C SER A 88 -17.56 1.91 12.78
N GLU A 89 -18.29 1.33 13.74
CA GLU A 89 -18.84 -0.02 13.60
C GLU A 89 -20.05 -0.08 12.65
N GLN A 90 -20.65 1.08 12.35
CA GLN A 90 -21.87 1.21 11.54
C GLN A 90 -21.56 1.45 10.05
N ASP A 91 -20.35 1.91 9.75
CA ASP A 91 -19.93 2.23 8.39
C ASP A 91 -19.65 0.96 7.57
N SER A 92 -19.94 1.05 6.27
CA SER A 92 -19.71 -0.05 5.34
C SER A 92 -18.22 -0.31 5.11
N ILE A 93 -17.88 -1.55 4.75
CA ILE A 93 -16.52 -1.92 4.33
C ILE A 93 -16.05 -1.05 3.16
N GLU A 94 -16.94 -0.70 2.22
CA GLU A 94 -16.60 0.17 1.09
C GLU A 94 -16.18 1.59 1.53
N ASN A 95 -16.90 2.19 2.48
CA ASN A 95 -16.51 3.49 3.03
C ASN A 95 -15.18 3.41 3.78
N LYS A 96 -14.95 2.32 4.52
CA LYS A 96 -13.68 2.08 5.22
C LYS A 96 -12.53 1.88 4.23
N LYS A 97 -12.72 1.18 3.10
CA LYS A 97 -11.73 1.07 2.01
C LYS A 97 -11.31 2.45 1.51
N LYS A 98 -12.29 3.30 1.17
CA LYS A 98 -12.02 4.68 0.75
C LYS A 98 -11.28 5.48 1.82
N ALA A 99 -11.67 5.36 3.09
CA ALA A 99 -11.02 6.01 4.20
C ALA A 99 -9.56 5.56 4.38
N ILE A 100 -9.29 4.25 4.25
CA ILE A 100 -7.93 3.68 4.34
C ILE A 100 -7.03 4.28 3.27
N ILE A 101 -7.47 4.33 2.00
CA ILE A 101 -6.65 4.91 0.93
C ILE A 101 -6.38 6.39 1.21
N ILE A 102 -7.41 7.17 1.52
CA ILE A 102 -7.28 8.60 1.89
C ILE A 102 -6.21 8.81 2.96
N LEU A 103 -6.20 7.96 4.00
CA LEU A 103 -5.24 8.08 5.09
C LEU A 103 -3.82 7.64 4.69
N ALA A 104 -3.69 6.60 3.86
CA ALA A 104 -2.42 6.08 3.39
C ALA A 104 -1.54 7.15 2.71
N HIS A 105 -2.15 8.04 1.93
CA HIS A 105 -1.43 9.03 1.10
C HIS A 105 -1.09 10.33 1.83
N THR A 106 -1.43 10.44 3.12
CA THR A 106 -1.25 11.71 3.85
C THR A 106 0.19 11.96 4.29
N GLY A 107 0.98 10.91 4.53
CA GLY A 107 2.34 11.04 5.08
C GLY A 107 2.39 11.79 6.42
N ARG A 108 1.35 11.64 7.27
CA ARG A 108 1.20 12.37 8.54
C ARG A 108 1.32 11.45 9.74
N LEU A 109 2.04 11.89 10.77
CA LEU A 109 2.26 11.10 12.00
C LEU A 109 0.96 10.80 12.76
N ASP A 110 0.02 11.74 12.83
CA ASP A 110 -1.26 11.55 13.51
C ASP A 110 -2.20 10.61 12.74
N VAL A 111 -2.05 10.52 11.41
CA VAL A 111 -2.74 9.56 10.56
C VAL A 111 -2.12 8.17 10.69
N TYR A 112 -0.79 8.08 10.60
CA TYR A 112 -0.04 6.84 10.83
C TYR A 112 -0.45 6.16 12.14
N LYS A 113 -0.48 6.92 13.24
CA LYS A 113 -0.94 6.39 14.56
C LYS A 113 -2.39 5.93 14.56
N ALA A 114 -3.26 6.55 13.75
CA ALA A 114 -4.64 6.11 13.61
C ALA A 114 -4.72 4.78 12.85
N LEU A 115 -3.94 4.61 11.78
CA LEU A 115 -3.86 3.36 11.04
C LEU A 115 -3.31 2.22 11.92
N GLU A 116 -2.21 2.44 12.66
CA GLU A 116 -1.67 1.47 13.63
C GLU A 116 -2.69 1.09 14.71
N LYS A 117 -3.50 2.04 15.18
CA LYS A 117 -4.53 1.75 16.18
C LYS A 117 -5.60 0.82 15.61
N TYR A 118 -6.01 1.03 14.36
CA TYR A 118 -7.00 0.19 13.69
C TYR A 118 -6.45 -1.20 13.37
N GLU A 119 -5.17 -1.31 12.99
CA GLU A 119 -4.47 -2.58 12.71
C GLU A 119 -4.47 -3.58 13.87
N LYS A 120 -4.61 -3.10 15.12
CA LYS A 120 -4.72 -3.97 16.30
C LYS A 120 -6.00 -4.82 16.32
N LYS A 121 -7.09 -4.32 15.73
CA LYS A 121 -8.38 -5.02 15.67
C LYS A 121 -9.16 -4.56 14.42
N PRO A 122 -8.70 -4.92 13.22
CA PRO A 122 -9.31 -4.47 11.98
C PRO A 122 -10.55 -5.29 11.68
N ASP A 123 -11.44 -4.75 10.85
CA ASP A 123 -12.42 -5.58 10.14
C ASP A 123 -11.66 -6.68 9.36
N PRO A 124 -12.07 -7.96 9.44
CA PRO A 124 -11.31 -9.08 8.85
C PRO A 124 -10.98 -8.90 7.36
N GLU A 125 -11.90 -8.32 6.59
CA GLU A 125 -11.75 -8.04 5.15
C GLU A 125 -10.69 -6.96 4.86
N LEU A 126 -10.36 -6.13 5.85
CA LEU A 126 -9.48 -4.96 5.70
C LEU A 126 -8.09 -5.17 6.28
N LYS A 127 -7.76 -6.40 6.69
CA LYS A 127 -6.47 -6.72 7.31
C LYS A 127 -5.28 -6.47 6.38
N ILE A 128 -5.39 -6.83 5.10
CA ILE A 128 -4.32 -6.56 4.13
C ILE A 128 -4.30 -5.08 3.74
N TRP A 129 -5.49 -4.50 3.57
CA TRP A 129 -5.67 -3.09 3.27
C TRP A 129 -4.98 -2.19 4.30
N ILE A 130 -5.18 -2.45 5.60
CA ILE A 130 -4.56 -1.63 6.64
C ILE A 130 -3.03 -1.77 6.65
N ASN A 131 -2.51 -2.98 6.43
CA ASN A 131 -1.07 -3.21 6.39
C ASN A 131 -0.42 -2.46 5.23
N MET A 132 -1.03 -2.53 4.04
CA MET A 132 -0.55 -1.79 2.86
C MET A 132 -0.61 -0.27 3.08
N ALA A 133 -1.72 0.22 3.62
CA ALA A 133 -1.88 1.65 3.95
C ALA A 133 -0.87 2.15 4.98
N ILE A 134 -0.51 1.34 5.98
CA ILE A 134 0.51 1.68 6.97
C ILE A 134 1.87 1.82 6.29
N GLN A 135 2.27 0.85 5.46
CA GLN A 135 3.55 0.90 4.72
C GLN A 135 3.60 2.13 3.82
N GLU A 136 2.54 2.40 3.08
CA GLU A 136 2.45 3.55 2.20
C GLU A 136 2.52 4.87 2.97
N CYS A 137 1.77 4.99 4.08
CA CYS A 137 1.83 6.16 4.95
C CYS A 137 3.23 6.37 5.55
N GLN A 138 3.93 5.29 5.92
CA GLN A 138 5.33 5.35 6.37
C GLN A 138 6.25 5.88 5.28
N THR A 139 6.08 5.43 4.04
CA THR A 139 6.88 5.90 2.91
C THR A 139 6.68 7.38 2.64
N PHE A 140 5.43 7.85 2.60
CA PHE A 140 5.13 9.28 2.47
C PHE A 140 5.67 10.09 3.65
N LEU A 141 5.51 9.61 4.88
CA LEU A 141 6.05 10.27 6.07
C LEU A 141 7.58 10.38 6.02
N LYS A 142 8.27 9.32 5.61
CA LYS A 142 9.73 9.29 5.48
C LYS A 142 10.21 10.23 4.36
N SER A 143 9.48 10.28 3.25
CA SER A 143 9.78 11.23 2.16
C SER A 143 9.65 12.67 2.65
N ASN A 144 8.54 13.01 3.32
CA ASN A 144 8.31 14.33 3.92
C ASN A 144 9.40 14.72 4.94
N LEU A 145 9.84 13.78 5.77
CA LEU A 145 10.87 14.02 6.80
C LEU A 145 12.27 14.23 6.22
N THR A 146 12.56 13.65 5.06
CA THR A 146 13.89 13.70 4.45
C THR A 146 14.00 14.69 3.29
N ASP A 147 12.86 15.25 2.86
CA ASP A 147 12.73 16.09 1.67
C ASP A 147 13.33 15.43 0.42
N ARG A 148 13.11 14.11 0.30
CA ARG A 148 13.64 13.28 -0.78
C ARG A 148 12.60 12.29 -1.26
N PRO A 149 12.62 11.95 -2.55
CA PRO A 149 11.70 10.98 -3.06
C PRO A 149 12.06 9.56 -2.62
N ILE A 150 11.04 8.81 -2.17
CA ILE A 150 11.22 7.46 -1.64
C ILE A 150 10.27 6.52 -2.33
N ILE A 151 10.84 5.46 -2.90
CA ILE A 151 10.10 4.29 -3.35
C ILE A 151 10.50 3.13 -2.45
N ASP A 152 9.58 2.65 -1.64
CA ASP A 152 9.79 1.46 -0.82
C ASP A 152 9.35 0.20 -1.56
N VAL A 153 10.10 -0.89 -1.42
CA VAL A 153 9.83 -2.14 -2.14
C VAL A 153 9.52 -3.24 -1.13
N GLY A 154 8.31 -3.80 -1.23
CA GLY A 154 7.85 -4.87 -0.37
C GLY A 154 7.28 -6.06 -1.14
N LYS A 155 6.95 -7.12 -0.41
CA LYS A 155 6.40 -8.36 -0.96
C LYS A 155 5.16 -8.82 -0.20
N ILE A 156 4.14 -9.25 -0.94
CA ILE A 156 2.96 -9.92 -0.39
C ILE A 156 3.06 -11.39 -0.73
N SER A 157 3.24 -12.18 0.32
CA SER A 157 3.32 -13.64 0.27
C SER A 157 2.05 -14.25 0.88
N LYS A 158 1.65 -15.40 0.35
CA LYS A 158 0.59 -16.22 0.95
C LYS A 158 0.97 -16.60 2.38
N VAL A 159 0.03 -16.50 3.32
CA VAL A 159 0.28 -16.93 4.70
C VAL A 159 0.35 -18.46 4.72
N GLY A 160 1.48 -19.02 5.12
CA GLY A 160 1.65 -20.45 5.27
C GLY A 160 0.73 -20.99 6.36
N ARG A 161 0.07 -22.14 6.11
CA ARG A 161 -0.83 -22.79 7.09
C ARG A 161 -0.19 -23.01 8.47
N ASN A 162 1.12 -23.22 8.52
CA ASN A 162 1.86 -23.45 9.76
C ASN A 162 2.46 -22.17 10.37
N ASP A 163 2.43 -21.04 9.66
CA ASP A 163 2.99 -19.77 10.13
C ASP A 163 2.12 -19.18 11.23
N LEU A 164 2.68 -18.27 12.03
CA LEU A 164 1.90 -17.54 13.02
C LEU A 164 0.80 -16.74 12.33
N CYS A 165 -0.41 -16.84 12.87
CA CYS A 165 -1.57 -16.20 12.30
C CYS A 165 -1.39 -14.68 12.37
N PRO A 166 -1.51 -13.95 11.24
CA PRO A 166 -1.24 -12.52 11.23
C PRO A 166 -2.29 -11.67 11.97
N CYS A 167 -3.28 -12.28 12.64
CA CYS A 167 -4.25 -11.56 13.47
C CYS A 167 -3.75 -11.36 14.93
N GLY A 168 -2.52 -11.75 15.22
CA GLY A 168 -1.93 -11.57 16.55
C GLY A 168 -2.41 -12.57 17.61
N SER A 169 -3.11 -13.65 17.24
CA SER A 169 -3.64 -14.63 18.19
C SER A 169 -2.58 -15.53 18.84
N GLY A 170 -1.34 -15.50 18.33
CA GLY A 170 -0.27 -16.40 18.73
C GLY A 170 -0.43 -17.85 18.26
N LYS A 171 -1.51 -18.17 17.51
CA LYS A 171 -1.77 -19.51 16.96
C LYS A 171 -1.22 -19.64 15.54
N LYS A 172 -0.97 -20.87 15.09
CA LYS A 172 -0.70 -21.14 13.65
C LYS A 172 -1.91 -20.78 12.80
N TYR A 173 -1.70 -20.31 11.56
CA TYR A 173 -2.76 -19.85 10.67
C TYR A 173 -3.87 -20.90 10.47
N LYS A 174 -3.49 -22.17 10.29
CA LYS A 174 -4.41 -23.33 10.16
C LYS A 174 -5.30 -23.58 11.39
N HIS A 175 -4.96 -23.02 12.54
CA HIS A 175 -5.70 -23.17 13.79
C HIS A 175 -6.38 -21.86 14.23
N CYS A 176 -6.46 -20.87 13.34
CA CYS A 176 -7.00 -19.56 13.65
C CYS A 176 -7.87 -19.00 12.53
N CYS A 177 -7.25 -18.50 11.45
CA CYS A 177 -7.94 -17.77 10.39
C CYS A 177 -8.00 -18.54 9.05
N SER A 178 -7.31 -19.67 8.92
CA SER A 178 -7.62 -20.62 7.84
C SER A 178 -9.04 -21.13 8.07
N LYS A 179 -9.95 -20.79 7.16
CA LYS A 179 -11.21 -21.53 7.02
C LYS A 179 -10.92 -23.00 6.68
#